data_AF-A0A2D8MJQ6-F1
#
_entry.id   AF-A0A2D8MJQ6-F1
#
_cell.length_a   1.000
_cell.length_b   1.000
_cell.length_c   1.000
_cell.angle_alpha   90.00
_cell.angle_beta   90.00
_cell.angle_gamma   90.00
#
_symmetry.space_group_name_H-M   'P 1'
#
loop_
_entity.id
_entity.type
_entity.pdbx_description
1 polymer ?
#
loop_
_entity_poly.entity_id
_entity_poly.type
_entity_poly.pdbx_seq_one_letter_code
_entity_poly.pdbx_strand_id
1 'polypeptide(L)'
;MHTSFADQLAGLDLAGFSIGPAPVSTSDFPVREAVVQTLEAVWSDLFAMVSGTALEADAEDLGWAFVNIFHRSAERKTTAL
;
A
#
# COMPACT_ATOMS: atom_id res chain seq x y z
N MET A 1 15.25 -43.89 13.50
CA MET A 1 15.34 -43.75 12.04
C MET A 1 15.31 -42.27 11.72
N HIS A 2 16.39 -41.71 11.16
CA HIS A 2 16.41 -40.33 10.70
C HIS A 2 15.79 -40.29 9.29
N THR A 3 14.63 -39.66 9.16
CA THR A 3 14.06 -39.33 7.85
C THR A 3 14.93 -38.28 7.20
N SER A 4 15.47 -38.54 6.02
CA SER A 4 16.25 -37.52 5.30
C SER A 4 15.33 -36.41 4.80
N PHE A 5 15.88 -35.21 4.57
CA PHE A 5 15.11 -34.12 3.96
C PHE A 5 14.52 -34.52 2.60
N ALA A 6 15.22 -35.37 1.85
CA ALA A 6 14.73 -35.92 0.58
C ALA A 6 13.50 -36.83 0.78
N ASP A 7 13.48 -37.65 1.83
CA ASP A 7 12.32 -38.50 2.15
C ASP A 7 11.10 -37.67 2.57
N GLN A 8 11.33 -36.55 3.28
CA GLN A 8 10.28 -35.62 3.65
C GLN A 8 9.73 -34.86 2.43
N LEU A 9 10.59 -34.49 1.49
CA LEU A 9 10.20 -33.80 0.26
C LEU A 9 9.47 -34.73 -0.72
N ALA A 10 9.88 -36.00 -0.82
CA ALA A 10 9.22 -37.01 -1.65
C ALA A 10 7.83 -37.42 -1.12
N GLY A 11 7.58 -37.23 0.20
CA GLY A 11 6.27 -37.45 0.82
C GLY A 11 5.28 -36.31 0.62
N LEU A 12 5.71 -35.16 0.08
CA LEU A 12 4.80 -34.10 -0.34
C LEU A 12 4.21 -34.48 -1.69
N ASP A 13 2.97 -34.92 -1.70
CA ASP A 13 2.20 -35.09 -2.93
C ASP A 13 1.87 -33.72 -3.52
N LEU A 14 2.78 -33.25 -4.38
CA LEU A 14 2.67 -31.97 -5.08
C LEU A 14 1.81 -32.08 -6.35
N ALA A 15 1.31 -33.28 -6.70
CA ALA A 15 0.49 -33.52 -7.88
C ALA A 15 -0.95 -32.97 -7.66
N GLY A 16 -1.07 -31.65 -7.68
CA GLY A 16 -2.32 -30.93 -7.43
C GLY A 16 -2.11 -29.48 -7.00
N PHE A 17 -0.88 -29.10 -6.63
CA PHE A 17 -0.55 -27.72 -6.31
C PHE A 17 -0.16 -26.96 -7.59
N SER A 18 -0.98 -25.98 -7.96
CA SER A 18 -0.62 -24.99 -8.96
C SER A 18 0.27 -23.92 -8.32
N ILE A 19 1.41 -23.62 -8.93
CA ILE A 19 2.22 -22.44 -8.55
C ILE A 19 1.49 -21.20 -9.07
N GLY A 20 0.74 -20.56 -8.18
CA GLY A 20 0.10 -19.27 -8.41
C GLY A 20 0.71 -18.19 -7.52
N PRO A 21 0.38 -16.90 -7.75
CA PRO A 21 0.71 -15.86 -6.78
C PRO A 21 0.17 -16.25 -5.41
N ALA A 22 0.96 -16.01 -4.36
CA ALA A 22 0.55 -16.29 -3.00
C ALA A 22 -0.79 -15.61 -2.71
N PRO A 23 -1.73 -16.28 -2.02
CA PRO A 23 -3.00 -15.66 -1.67
C PRO A 23 -2.74 -14.45 -0.80
N VAL A 24 -3.08 -13.27 -1.32
CA VAL A 24 -2.99 -12.02 -0.56
C VAL A 24 -4.18 -11.98 0.39
N SER A 25 -3.88 -11.85 1.67
CA SER A 25 -4.81 -11.79 2.77
C SER A 25 -4.83 -10.39 3.38
N THR A 26 -5.83 -10.10 4.21
CA THR A 26 -5.92 -8.81 4.92
C THR A 26 -4.73 -8.56 5.85
N SER A 27 -4.04 -9.62 6.32
CA SER A 27 -2.84 -9.51 7.14
C SER A 27 -1.59 -9.08 6.38
N ASP A 28 -1.60 -9.11 5.05
CA ASP A 28 -0.48 -8.64 4.21
C ASP A 28 -0.46 -7.11 4.05
N PHE A 29 -1.51 -6.42 4.51
CA PHE A 29 -1.62 -4.96 4.46
C PHE A 29 -1.40 -4.35 5.86
N PRO A 30 -0.83 -3.14 5.94
CA PRO A 30 -0.72 -2.42 7.20
C PRO A 30 -2.11 -2.19 7.82
N VAL A 31 -2.18 -2.29 9.15
CA VAL A 31 -3.39 -1.95 9.90
C VAL A 31 -3.78 -0.49 9.68
N ARG A 32 -5.07 -0.20 9.82
CA ARG A 32 -5.64 1.12 9.53
C ARG A 32 -4.91 2.23 10.27
N GLU A 33 -4.56 2.00 11.53
CA GLU A 33 -3.88 2.97 12.39
C GLU A 33 -2.49 3.33 11.84
N ALA A 34 -1.73 2.34 11.36
CA ALA A 34 -0.41 2.55 10.77
C ALA A 34 -0.51 3.36 9.45
N VAL A 35 -1.55 3.09 8.65
CA VAL A 35 -1.82 3.85 7.43
C VAL A 35 -2.14 5.31 7.77
N VAL A 36 -3.06 5.55 8.71
CA VAL A 36 -3.47 6.91 9.11
C VAL A 36 -2.28 7.70 9.65
N GLN A 37 -1.53 7.11 10.59
CA GLN A 37 -0.35 7.77 11.19
C GLN A 37 0.68 8.16 10.12
N THR A 38 0.96 7.25 9.18
CA THR A 38 1.94 7.49 8.13
C THR A 38 1.47 8.58 7.17
N LEU A 39 0.19 8.59 6.80
CA LEU A 39 -0.37 9.63 5.94
C LEU A 39 -0.34 11.00 6.62
N GLU A 40 -0.69 11.08 7.90
CA GLU A 40 -0.62 12.32 8.68
C GLU A 40 0.80 12.86 8.75
N ALA A 41 1.80 12.00 9.01
CA ALA A 41 3.21 12.41 9.03
C ALA A 41 3.69 12.95 7.68
N VAL A 42 3.39 12.26 6.58
CA VAL A 42 3.76 12.72 5.23
C VAL A 42 3.16 14.07 4.91
N TRP A 43 1.89 14.28 5.26
CA TRP A 43 1.23 15.58 5.06
C TRP A 43 1.84 16.68 5.91
N SER A 44 2.11 16.39 7.19
CA SER A 44 2.75 17.34 8.10
C SER A 44 4.11 17.80 7.55
N ASP A 45 4.96 16.85 7.15
CA ASP A 45 6.30 17.16 6.63
C ASP A 45 6.22 17.94 5.30
N LEU A 46 5.26 17.59 4.43
CA LEU A 46 5.03 18.32 3.18
C LEU A 46 4.64 19.78 3.43
N PHE A 47 3.71 20.04 4.35
CA PHE A 47 3.29 21.40 4.67
C PHE A 47 4.34 22.19 5.45
N ALA A 48 5.19 21.52 6.23
CA ALA A 48 6.33 22.15 6.86
C ALA A 48 7.31 22.75 5.84
N MET A 49 7.45 22.15 4.64
CA MET A 49 8.34 22.67 3.60
C MET A 49 7.89 24.00 2.98
N VAL A 50 6.58 24.30 3.02
CA VAL A 50 6.03 25.56 2.47
C VAL A 50 5.85 26.64 3.52
N SER A 51 5.90 26.28 4.80
CA SER A 51 5.79 27.23 5.92
C SER A 51 6.94 28.23 5.90
N GLY A 52 6.64 29.53 6.07
CA GLY A 52 7.61 30.62 5.99
C GLY A 52 8.08 30.96 4.57
N THR A 53 7.50 30.33 3.54
CA THR A 53 7.80 30.63 2.14
C THR A 53 6.70 31.50 1.52
N ALA A 54 6.95 32.03 0.32
CA ALA A 54 5.91 32.73 -0.44
C ALA A 54 4.68 31.85 -0.75
N LEU A 55 4.81 30.53 -0.69
CA LEU A 55 3.73 29.57 -0.96
C LEU A 55 2.84 29.30 0.26
N GLU A 56 3.17 29.79 1.44
CA GLU A 56 2.40 29.54 2.66
C GLU A 56 0.95 30.00 2.55
N ALA A 57 0.72 31.15 1.87
CA ALA A 57 -0.61 31.68 1.63
C ALA A 57 -1.48 30.77 0.74
N ASP A 58 -0.84 29.98 -0.14
CA ASP A 58 -1.50 29.08 -1.09
C ASP A 58 -1.52 27.62 -0.59
N ALA A 59 -1.05 27.36 0.63
CA ALA A 59 -0.87 25.99 1.13
C ALA A 59 -2.18 25.19 1.15
N GLU A 60 -3.29 25.79 1.57
CA GLU A 60 -4.60 25.13 1.58
C GLU A 60 -5.05 24.72 0.18
N ASP A 61 -4.94 25.62 -0.79
CA ASP A 61 -5.29 25.37 -2.19
C ASP A 61 -4.41 24.26 -2.81
N LEU A 62 -3.12 24.24 -2.48
CA LEU A 62 -2.20 23.16 -2.86
C LEU A 62 -2.65 21.81 -2.26
N GLY A 63 -3.10 21.80 -1.00
CA GLY A 63 -3.67 20.62 -0.34
C GLY A 63 -4.89 20.08 -1.08
N TRP A 64 -5.85 20.95 -1.39
CA TRP A 64 -7.04 20.59 -2.16
C TRP A 64 -6.72 20.08 -3.56
N ALA A 65 -5.78 20.72 -4.26
CA ALA A 65 -5.34 20.28 -5.57
C ALA A 65 -4.78 18.85 -5.54
N PHE A 66 -4.05 18.49 -4.49
CA PHE A 66 -3.49 17.15 -4.33
C PHE A 66 -4.58 16.10 -4.07
N VAL A 67 -5.57 16.41 -3.22
CA VAL A 67 -6.76 15.55 -3.01
C VAL A 67 -7.49 15.31 -4.33
N ASN A 68 -7.69 16.36 -5.13
CA ASN A 68 -8.35 16.25 -6.43
C ASN A 68 -7.65 15.31 -7.42
N ILE A 69 -6.32 15.15 -7.34
CA ILE A 69 -5.58 14.17 -8.15
C ILE A 69 -6.04 12.74 -7.84
N PHE A 70 -6.27 12.41 -6.56
CA PHE A 70 -6.75 11.09 -6.16
C PHE A 70 -8.18 10.85 -6.61
N HIS A 71 -9.08 11.83 -6.43
CA HIS A 71 -10.46 11.73 -6.92
C HIS A 71 -10.50 11.44 -8.43
N ARG A 72 -9.77 12.23 -9.22
CA ARG A 72 -9.65 12.03 -10.67
C ARG A 72 -9.07 10.65 -11.03
N SER A 73 -8.14 10.13 -10.22
CA SER A 73 -7.57 8.80 -10.43
C SER A 73 -8.57 7.68 -10.13
N ALA A 74 -9.35 7.83 -9.05
CA ALA A 74 -10.40 6.89 -8.66
C ALA A 74 -11.54 6.86 -9.69
N GLU A 75 -11.95 8.01 -10.22
CA GLU A 75 -12.94 8.12 -11.30
C GLU A 75 -12.49 7.35 -12.55
N ARG A 76 -11.24 7.58 -13.01
CA ARG A 76 -10.70 6.86 -14.18
C ARG A 76 -10.68 5.34 -13.99
N LYS A 77 -10.32 4.86 -12.79
CA LYS A 77 -10.33 3.43 -12.49
C LYS A 77 -11.75 2.86 -12.47
N THR A 78 -12.71 3.62 -11.96
CA THR A 78 -14.12 3.21 -11.90
C THR A 78 -14.72 3.09 -13.31
N THR A 79 -14.42 4.01 -14.21
CA THR A 79 -14.90 3.97 -15.61
C THR A 79 -14.21 2.90 -16.47
N ALA A 80 -13.03 2.43 -16.05
CA ALA A 80 -12.28 1.39 -16.75
C ALA A 80 -12.67 -0.05 -16.34
N LEU A 81 -13.50 -0.20 -15.30
CA LEU A 81 -14.12 -1.44 -14.84
C LEU A 81 -15.50 -1.63 -15.49
#